data_AF-A0A6N2YNX8-F1
#
_entry.id   AF-A0A6N2YNX8-F1
#
_cell.length_a   1.000
_cell.length_b   1.000
_cell.length_c   1.000
_cell.angle_alpha   90.00
_cell.angle_beta   90.00
_cell.angle_gamma   90.00
#
_symmetry.space_group_name_H-M   'P 1'
#
loop_
_entity.id
_entity.type
_entity.pdbx_description
1 polymer ?
#
loop_
_entity_poly.entity_id
_entity_poly.type
_entity_poly.pdbx_seq_one_letter_code
_entity_poly.pdbx_strand_id
1 'polypeptide(L)' 'MTYRNCKKLIESAAKRNGKTEAFVSDMEIKLEVFRLNKRITDTEYTVLIDMLMKE' A
#
# COMPACT_ATOMS: atom_id res chain seq x y z
N MET A 1 10.45 4.49 1.31
CA MET A 1 9.64 3.99 0.19
C MET A 1 8.85 5.17 -0.36
N THR A 2 8.76 5.33 -1.68
CA THR A 2 7.97 6.41 -2.33
C THR A 2 6.61 5.86 -2.76
N TYR A 3 5.64 6.74 -3.06
CA TYR A 3 4.33 6.36 -3.62
C TYR A 3 4.45 5.34 -4.76
N ARG A 4 5.35 5.59 -5.73
CA ARG A 4 5.59 4.70 -6.88
C ARG A 4 6.01 3.28 -6.46
N ASN A 5 6.84 3.17 -5.42
CA ASN A 5 7.30 1.88 -4.93
C ASN A 5 6.19 1.11 -4.21
N CYS A 6 5.41 1.80 -3.36
CA CYS A 6 4.24 1.18 -2.71
C CYS A 6 3.23 0.68 -3.76
N LYS A 7 2.92 1.51 -4.75
CA LYS A 7 2.02 1.17 -5.85
C LYS A 7 2.48 -0.09 -6.58
N LYS A 8 3.76 -0.14 -6.98
CA LYS A 8 4.34 -1.29 -7.69
C LYS A 8 4.28 -2.58 -6.85
N LEU A 9 4.49 -2.50 -5.54
CA LEU A 9 4.41 -3.64 -4.64
C LEU A 9 2.97 -4.19 -4.57
N ILE A 10 1.99 -3.32 -4.37
CA ILE A 10 0.57 -3.70 -4.30
C ILE A 10 0.12 -4.32 -5.64
N GLU A 11 0.46 -3.71 -6.77
CA GLU A 11 0.14 -4.25 -8.10
C GLU A 11 0.80 -5.62 -8.35
N SER A 12 2.04 -5.80 -7.91
CA SER A 12 2.76 -7.06 -8.06
C SER A 12 2.19 -8.16 -7.16
N ALA A 13 1.69 -7.81 -5.97
CA ALA A 13 0.99 -8.74 -5.10
C ALA A 13 -0.36 -9.15 -5.71
N ALA A 14 -1.14 -8.18 -6.21
CA ALA A 14 -2.42 -8.43 -6.89
C ALA A 14 -2.27 -9.41 -8.06
N LYS A 15 -1.29 -9.16 -8.96
CA LYS A 15 -1.03 -10.00 -10.14
C LYS A 15 -0.66 -11.44 -9.83
N ARG A 16 -0.16 -11.71 -8.62
CA ARG A 16 0.28 -13.04 -8.18
C ARG A 16 -0.70 -13.70 -7.21
N ASN A 17 -1.91 -13.16 -7.05
CA ASN A 17 -2.85 -13.55 -6.00
C ASN A 17 -2.20 -13.57 -4.59
N GLY A 18 -1.23 -12.68 -4.38
CA GLY A 18 -0.39 -12.59 -3.18
C GLY A 18 -0.90 -11.58 -2.16
N LYS A 19 -2.12 -11.07 -2.32
CA LYS A 19 -2.80 -10.24 -1.31
C LYS A 19 -3.34 -11.11 -0.18
N THR A 20 -2.45 -11.83 0.49
CA THR A 20 -2.82 -12.55 1.70
C THR A 20 -3.18 -11.55 2.80
N GLU A 21 -3.97 -11.98 3.79
CA GLU A 21 -4.34 -11.15 4.94
C GLU A 21 -3.10 -10.58 5.65
N ALA A 22 -2.06 -11.40 5.81
CA ALA A 22 -0.79 -10.98 6.39
C ALA A 22 -0.08 -9.88 5.56
N PHE A 23 -0.12 -9.99 4.22
CA PHE A 23 0.44 -8.96 3.35
C PHE A 23 -0.36 -7.65 3.45
N VAL A 24 -1.70 -7.74 3.47
CA VAL A 24 -2.57 -6.57 3.58
C VAL A 24 -2.32 -5.83 4.89
N SER A 25 -2.33 -6.54 6.02
CA SER A 25 -2.09 -5.95 7.34
C SER A 25 -0.70 -5.30 7.45
N ASP A 26 0.36 -5.98 7.02
CA ASP A 26 1.72 -5.42 7.04
C ASP A 26 1.85 -4.18 6.13
N MET A 27 1.24 -4.22 4.95
CA MET A 27 1.30 -3.11 4.01
C MET A 27 0.49 -1.90 4.51
N GLU A 28 -0.68 -2.11 5.13
CA GLU A 28 -1.48 -1.06 5.73
C GLU A 28 -0.71 -0.30 6.82
N ILE A 29 -0.08 -1.02 7.76
CA ILE A 29 0.75 -0.42 8.82
C ILE A 29 1.91 0.39 8.21
N LYS A 30 2.58 -0.14 7.19
CA LYS A 30 3.67 0.57 6.51
C LYS A 30 3.19 1.85 5.84
N LEU A 31 2.05 1.82 5.17
CA LEU A 31 1.46 3.00 4.53
C LEU A 31 1.10 4.07 5.56
N GLU A 32 0.55 3.68 6.70
CA GLU A 32 0.21 4.61 7.78
C GLU A 32 1.47 5.26 8.37
N VAL A 33 2.51 4.47 8.65
CA VAL A 33 3.80 4.99 9.10
C VAL A 33 4.40 5.97 8.07
N PHE A 34 4.29 5.69 6.77
CA PHE A 34 4.79 6.59 5.74
C PHE A 34 4.01 7.89 5.63
N ARG A 35 2.69 7.84 5.80
CA ARG A 35 1.83 9.02 5.88
C ARG A 35 2.20 9.89 7.09
N LEU A 36 2.31 9.30 8.28
CA LEU A 36 2.68 10.02 9.51
C LEU A 36 4.07 10.67 9.41
N ASN A 37 5.01 10.00 8.74
CA ASN A 37 6.35 10.53 8.47
C ASN A 37 6.43 11.46 7.24
N LYS A 38 5.29 11.86 6.66
CA LYS A 38 5.21 12.73 5.48
C LYS A 38 6.02 12.23 4.27
N ARG A 39 6.20 10.91 4.15
CA ARG A 39 6.88 10.26 3.00
C ARG A 39 5.93 10.05 1.81
N ILE A 40 4.64 10.04 2.08
CA ILE A 40 3.53 10.09 1.12
C ILE A 40 2.49 11.07 1.64
N THR A 41 1.77 11.72 0.73
CA THR A 41 0.66 12.63 1.05
C THR A 41 -0.59 11.85 1.47
N ASP A 42 -1.56 12.54 2.10
CA ASP A 42 -2.86 11.93 2.44
C ASP A 42 -3.57 11.40 1.18
N THR A 43 -3.52 12.14 0.07
CA THR A 43 -4.11 11.72 -1.21
C THR A 43 -3.44 10.47 -1.76
N GLU A 44 -2.11 10.41 -1.75
CA GLU A 44 -1.36 9.23 -2.17
C GLU A 44 -1.66 8.02 -1.28
N TYR A 45 -1.79 8.23 0.04
CA TYR A 45 -2.17 7.19 0.98
C TYR A 45 -3.56 6.63 0.67
N THR A 46 -4.57 7.47 0.47
CA THR A 46 -5.94 7.02 0.12
C THR A 46 -5.95 6.17 -1.14
N VAL A 47 -5.23 6.59 -2.19
CA VAL A 47 -5.13 5.81 -3.43
C VAL A 47 -4.48 4.44 -3.18
N LEU A 48 -3.43 4.38 -2.37
CA LEU A 48 -2.73 3.12 -2.07
C LEU A 48 -3.59 2.18 -1.23
N ILE A 49 -4.36 2.68 -0.26
CA ILE A 49 -5.30 1.90 0.54
C ILE A 49 -6.43 1.34 -0.33
N ASP A 50 -7.04 2.16 -1.18
CA ASP A 50 -8.06 1.70 -2.13
C ASP A 50 -7.52 0.60 -3.05
N MET A 51 -6.29 0.75 -3.54
CA MET A 51 -5.63 -0.29 -4.34
C MET A 51 -5.34 -1.56 -3.55
N LEU A 52 -5.02 -1.45 -2.26
CA LEU A 52 -4.72 -2.58 -1.40
C LEU A 52 -5.98 -3.39 -1.08
N MET A 53 -7.07 -2.70 -0.75
CA MET A 53 -8.34 -3.31 -0.29
C MET A 53 -9.25 -3.79 -1.43
N LYS A 54 -9.06 -3.32 -2.67
CA LYS A 54 -9.78 -3.86 -3.83
C LYS A 54 -9.37 -5.31 -4.11
N GLU A 55 -10.34 -6.21 -4.21
CA GLU A 55 -10.16 -7.62 -4.58
C GLU A 55 -9.47 -7.80 -5.94
#